data_AF-A0A368H860-F1
#
_entry.id   AF-A0A368H860-F1
#
_cell.length_a   1.000
_cell.length_b   1.000
_cell.length_c   1.000
_cell.angle_alpha   90.00
_cell.angle_beta   90.00
_cell.angle_gamma   90.00
#
_symmetry.space_group_name_H-M   'P 1'
#
loop_
_entity.id
_entity.type
_entity.pdbx_description
1 polymer ?
#
loop_
_entity_poly.entity_id
_entity_poly.type
_entity_poly.pdbx_seq_one_letter_code
_entity_poly.pdbx_strand_id
1 'polypeptide(L)'
;MAFSTTEIFVFSALISAVDPVAVIAVFEEINVNEFIFVNVFGEALFNDGVTVVLYQMFKSFTLIGPENLVPVDYAAGVLSFFVVALGGAVVGIIFAFLVSLITK
;
A
#
# COMPACT_ATOMS: atom_id res chain seq x y z
N MET A 1 -19.53 8.89 21.91
CA MET A 1 -19.36 7.67 21.09
C MET A 1 -17.86 7.47 20.92
N ALA A 2 -17.30 6.43 21.52
CA ALA A 2 -15.87 6.14 21.39
C ALA A 2 -15.65 5.27 20.15
N PHE A 3 -14.61 5.56 19.39
CA PHE A 3 -14.20 4.72 18.26
C PHE A 3 -13.62 3.40 18.78
N SER A 4 -13.93 2.30 18.10
CA SER A 4 -13.31 1.00 18.32
C SER A 4 -11.87 0.99 17.79
N THR A 5 -11.04 0.10 18.33
CA THR A 5 -9.63 -0.03 17.94
C THR A 5 -9.47 -0.36 16.45
N THR A 6 -10.38 -1.16 15.88
CA THR A 6 -10.34 -1.51 14.44
C THR A 6 -10.67 -0.30 13.57
N GLU A 7 -11.61 0.55 13.97
CA GLU A 7 -11.91 1.80 13.27
C GLU A 7 -10.72 2.78 13.30
N ILE A 8 -10.01 2.84 14.43
CA ILE A 8 -8.78 3.63 14.54
C ILE A 8 -7.72 3.06 13.57
N PHE A 9 -7.53 1.75 13.50
CA PHE A 9 -6.58 1.16 12.56
C PHE A 9 -6.96 1.35 11.09
N VAL A 10 -8.25 1.31 10.74
CA VAL A 10 -8.72 1.65 9.40
C VAL A 10 -8.36 3.10 9.05
N PHE A 11 -8.60 4.03 9.98
CA PHE A 11 -8.24 5.42 9.80
C PHE A 11 -6.72 5.60 9.67
N SER A 12 -5.93 4.98 10.55
CA SER A 12 -4.46 5.01 10.51
C SER A 12 -3.91 4.47 9.19
N ALA A 13 -4.46 3.37 8.68
CA ALA A 13 -4.07 2.84 7.37
C ALA A 13 -4.38 3.87 6.27
N LEU A 14 -5.58 4.46 6.25
CA LEU A 14 -5.99 5.43 5.24
C LEU A 14 -5.05 6.65 5.16
N ILE A 15 -4.55 7.14 6.29
CA ILE A 15 -3.65 8.30 6.34
C ILE A 15 -2.15 7.95 6.25
N SER A 16 -1.80 6.66 6.18
CA SER A 16 -0.40 6.21 6.17
C SER A 16 0.30 6.45 4.83
N ALA A 17 -0.46 6.48 3.72
CA ALA A 17 0.07 6.81 2.41
C ALA A 17 0.49 8.29 2.36
N VAL A 18 1.72 8.56 1.92
CA VAL A 18 2.29 9.89 1.80
C VAL A 18 2.63 10.12 0.33
N ASP A 19 2.07 11.18 -0.26
CA ASP A 19 2.36 11.58 -1.63
C ASP A 19 3.62 12.49 -1.68
N PRO A 20 4.71 12.07 -2.35
CA PRO A 20 5.96 12.82 -2.40
C PRO A 20 5.97 13.87 -3.52
N VAL A 21 4.92 14.01 -4.34
CA VAL A 21 4.95 14.84 -5.57
C VAL A 21 5.42 16.27 -5.29
N ALA A 22 4.98 16.89 -4.20
CA ALA A 22 5.41 18.22 -3.81
C ALA A 22 6.90 18.29 -3.42
N VAL A 23 7.41 17.24 -2.76
CA VAL A 23 8.83 17.16 -2.34
C VAL A 23 9.72 16.90 -3.55
N ILE A 24 9.27 16.06 -4.48
CA ILE A 24 9.98 15.73 -5.71
C ILE A 24 10.17 16.97 -6.59
N ALA A 25 9.14 17.80 -6.75
CA ALA A 25 9.22 19.05 -7.51
C ALA A 25 10.32 19.99 -6.97
N VAL A 26 10.42 20.11 -5.64
CA VAL A 26 11.46 20.92 -4.99
C VAL A 26 12.85 20.28 -5.16
N PHE A 27 12.95 18.95 -5.13
CA PHE A 27 14.21 18.23 -5.31
C PHE A 27 14.81 18.42 -6.71
N GLU A 28 13.96 18.53 -7.74
CA GLU A 28 14.38 18.86 -9.10
C GLU A 28 14.92 20.30 -9.18
N GLU A 29 14.26 21.27 -8.52
CA GLU A 29 14.72 22.67 -8.51
C GLU A 29 16.10 22.84 -7.85
N ILE A 30 16.35 22.14 -6.75
CA ILE A 30 17.62 22.23 -6.02
C ILE A 30 18.72 21.31 -6.56
N ASN A 31 18.46 20.57 -7.66
CA ASN A 31 19.39 19.59 -8.25
C ASN A 31 19.90 18.56 -7.23
N VAL A 32 18.97 17.89 -6.53
CA VAL A 32 19.32 16.83 -5.58
C VAL A 32 19.92 15.62 -6.30
N ASN A 33 20.71 14.82 -5.57
CA ASN A 33 21.30 13.60 -6.12
C ASN A 33 20.21 12.61 -6.60
N GLU A 34 20.34 12.08 -7.82
CA GLU A 34 19.40 11.11 -8.40
C GLU A 34 19.12 9.90 -7.49
N PHE A 35 20.10 9.46 -6.69
CA PHE A 35 19.91 8.39 -5.72
C PHE A 35 18.82 8.71 -4.68
N ILE A 36 18.81 9.94 -4.16
CA ILE A 36 17.82 10.38 -3.18
C ILE A 36 16.44 10.47 -3.84
N PHE A 37 16.39 11.03 -5.06
CA PHE A 37 15.17 11.12 -5.85
C PHE A 37 14.53 9.73 -6.04
N VAL A 38 15.30 8.77 -6.57
CA VAL A 38 14.79 7.42 -6.87
C VAL A 38 14.35 6.70 -5.59
N ASN A 39 15.09 6.87 -4.49
CA ASN A 39 14.75 6.22 -3.23
C ASN A 39 13.45 6.77 -2.62
N VAL A 40 13.27 8.10 -2.59
CA VAL A 40 12.04 8.72 -2.04
C VAL A 40 10.83 8.40 -2.92
N PHE A 41 10.99 8.43 -4.24
CA PHE A 41 9.94 8.02 -5.16
C PHE A 41 9.56 6.54 -4.97
N GLY A 42 10.55 5.67 -4.85
CA GLY A 42 10.34 4.25 -4.58
C GLY A 42 9.62 4.00 -3.25
N GLU A 43 10.08 4.63 -2.17
CA GLU A 43 9.47 4.53 -0.85
C GLU A 43 7.98 4.90 -0.88
N ALA A 44 7.63 6.02 -1.50
CA ALA A 44 6.24 6.43 -1.65
C ALA A 44 5.41 5.42 -2.45
N LEU A 45 5.94 4.93 -3.58
CA LEU A 45 5.25 3.95 -4.40
C LEU A 45 4.97 2.64 -3.64
N PHE A 46 5.94 2.17 -2.85
CA PHE A 46 5.74 1.01 -1.99
C PHE A 46 4.76 1.31 -0.85
N ASN A 47 4.83 2.50 -0.23
CA ASN A 47 3.95 2.92 0.85
C ASN A 47 2.47 2.97 0.42
N ASP A 48 2.18 3.44 -0.79
CA ASP A 48 0.84 3.42 -1.37
C ASP A 48 0.28 1.99 -1.47
N GLY A 49 1.10 1.07 -2.00
CA GLY A 49 0.73 -0.34 -2.12
C GLY A 49 0.44 -1.00 -0.77
N VAL A 50 1.31 -0.80 0.22
CA VAL A 50 1.16 -1.34 1.58
C VAL A 50 -0.09 -0.78 2.27
N THR A 51 -0.34 0.53 2.12
CA THR A 51 -1.47 1.23 2.71
C THR A 51 -2.82 0.65 2.25
N VAL A 52 -2.96 0.38 0.95
CA VAL A 52 -4.19 -0.19 0.38
C VAL A 52 -4.49 -1.57 0.98
N VAL A 53 -3.46 -2.41 1.16
CA VAL A 53 -3.61 -3.73 1.77
C VAL A 53 -4.03 -3.61 3.23
N LEU A 54 -3.34 -2.77 4.02
CA LEU A 54 -3.67 -2.57 5.44
C LEU A 54 -5.09 -2.04 5.61
N TYR A 55 -5.51 -1.10 4.76
CA TYR A 55 -6.87 -0.58 4.76
C TYR A 55 -7.89 -1.70 4.53
N GLN A 56 -7.68 -2.55 3.51
CA GLN A 56 -8.59 -3.67 3.22
C GLN A 56 -8.62 -4.69 4.36
N MET A 57 -7.48 -5.00 4.96
CA MET A 57 -7.37 -5.91 6.09
C MET A 57 -8.15 -5.40 7.32
N PHE A 58 -7.89 -4.17 7.77
CA PHE A 58 -8.57 -3.61 8.94
C PHE A 58 -10.06 -3.35 8.69
N LYS A 59 -10.43 -3.01 7.44
CA LYS A 59 -11.84 -2.90 7.03
C LYS A 59 -12.54 -4.25 7.18
N SER A 60 -11.91 -5.34 6.72
CA SER A 60 -12.46 -6.69 6.91
C SER A 60 -12.60 -7.05 8.40
N PHE A 61 -11.63 -6.70 9.25
CA PHE A 61 -11.76 -6.92 10.70
C PHE A 61 -12.90 -6.12 11.33
N THR A 62 -13.12 -4.89 10.86
CA THR A 62 -14.24 -4.05 11.31
C THR A 62 -15.59 -4.64 10.89
N LEU A 63 -15.67 -5.24 9.69
CA LEU A 63 -16.90 -5.89 9.21
C LEU A 63 -17.22 -7.19 9.94
N ILE A 64 -16.21 -7.98 10.31
CA ILE A 64 -16.37 -9.21 11.11
C ILE A 64 -16.82 -8.85 12.54
N GLY A 65 -16.27 -7.75 13.08
CA GLY A 65 -16.54 -7.27 14.42
C GLY A 65 -15.63 -7.92 15.47
N PRO A 66 -15.23 -7.17 16.53
CA PRO A 66 -14.21 -7.61 17.48
C PRO A 66 -14.57 -8.88 18.27
N GLU A 67 -15.86 -9.16 18.44
CA GLU A 67 -16.33 -10.36 19.17
C GLU A 67 -16.25 -11.65 18.34
N ASN A 68 -16.18 -11.53 17.01
CA ASN A 68 -16.18 -12.66 16.08
C ASN A 68 -14.78 -12.95 15.49
N LEU A 69 -13.78 -12.12 15.80
CA LEU A 69 -12.42 -12.31 15.30
C LEU A 69 -11.77 -13.53 15.93
N VAL A 70 -11.40 -14.50 15.09
CA VAL A 70 -10.65 -15.68 15.50
C VAL A 70 -9.18 -15.57 15.08
N PRO A 71 -8.25 -16.31 15.71
CA PRO A 71 -6.82 -16.29 15.35
C PRO A 71 -6.54 -16.53 13.86
N VAL A 72 -7.42 -17.28 13.18
CA VAL A 72 -7.34 -17.54 11.74
C VAL A 72 -7.51 -16.28 10.90
N ASP A 73 -8.34 -15.32 11.33
CA ASP A 73 -8.57 -14.06 10.60
C ASP A 73 -7.31 -13.19 10.61
N TYR A 74 -6.59 -13.16 11.73
CA TYR A 74 -5.32 -12.45 11.83
C TYR A 74 -4.25 -13.09 10.93
N ALA A 75 -4.18 -14.43 10.90
CA ALA A 75 -3.28 -15.14 10.00
C ALA A 75 -3.62 -14.90 8.52
N ALA A 76 -4.92 -14.92 8.18
CA ALA A 76 -5.41 -14.60 6.84
C ALA A 76 -5.11 -13.16 6.45
N GLY A 77 -5.23 -12.20 7.39
CA GLY A 77 -4.84 -10.81 7.21
C GLY A 77 -3.36 -10.66 6.85
N VAL A 78 -2.46 -11.29 7.61
CA VAL A 78 -1.02 -11.29 7.29
C VAL A 78 -0.74 -11.95 5.95
N LEU A 79 -1.40 -13.08 5.64
CA LEU A 79 -1.21 -13.77 4.37
C LEU A 79 -1.70 -12.94 3.18
N SER A 80 -2.78 -12.18 3.35
CA SER A 80 -3.34 -11.29 2.32
C SER A 80 -2.32 -10.28 1.83
N PHE A 81 -1.40 -9.83 2.69
CA PHE A 81 -0.32 -8.93 2.30
C PHE A 81 0.60 -9.54 1.24
N PHE A 82 1.05 -10.77 1.46
CA PHE A 82 1.89 -11.47 0.49
C PHE A 82 1.13 -11.79 -0.79
N VAL A 83 -0.15 -12.15 -0.69
CA VAL A 83 -0.99 -12.44 -1.87
C VAL A 83 -1.16 -11.19 -2.73
N VAL A 84 -1.48 -10.04 -2.14
CA VAL A 84 -1.67 -8.79 -2.90
C VAL A 84 -0.33 -8.25 -3.41
N ALA A 85 0.73 -8.31 -2.61
CA ALA A 85 2.06 -7.83 -3.03
C ALA A 85 2.63 -8.67 -4.19
N LEU A 86 2.68 -10.01 -4.04
CA LEU A 86 3.22 -10.90 -5.07
C LEU A 86 2.26 -11.00 -6.27
N GLY A 87 0.97 -11.10 -6.02
CA GLY A 87 -0.05 -11.14 -7.07
C GLY A 87 -0.04 -9.85 -7.91
N GLY A 88 0.04 -8.69 -7.26
CA GLY A 88 0.18 -7.39 -7.91
C GLY A 88 1.45 -7.30 -8.76
N ALA A 89 2.59 -7.76 -8.23
CA ALA A 89 3.84 -7.81 -8.99
C ALA A 89 3.74 -8.70 -10.23
N VAL A 90 3.17 -9.91 -10.10
CA VAL A 90 2.97 -10.84 -11.22
C VAL A 90 2.05 -10.23 -12.28
N VAL A 91 0.92 -9.67 -11.88
CA VAL A 91 -0.01 -8.98 -12.79
C VAL A 91 0.69 -7.82 -13.48
N GLY A 92 1.46 -7.00 -12.75
CA GLY A 92 2.24 -5.90 -13.29
C GLY A 92 3.24 -6.35 -14.36
N ILE A 93 3.99 -7.43 -14.10
CA ILE A 93 4.95 -8.00 -15.06
C ILE A 93 4.24 -8.49 -16.32
N ILE A 94 3.11 -9.19 -16.18
CA ILE A 94 2.33 -9.69 -17.32
C ILE A 94 1.86 -8.52 -18.18
N PHE A 95 1.26 -7.49 -17.58
CA PHE A 95 0.79 -6.30 -18.32
C PHE A 95 1.95 -5.52 -18.94
N ALA A 96 3.06 -5.33 -18.22
CA ALA A 96 4.24 -4.67 -18.76
C ALA A 96 4.78 -5.39 -20.01
N PHE A 97 4.81 -6.74 -19.98
CA PHE A 97 5.21 -7.54 -21.13
C PHE A 97 4.22 -7.41 -22.30
N LEU A 98 2.91 -7.51 -22.04
CA LEU A 98 1.87 -7.36 -23.07
C LEU A 98 1.93 -5.98 -23.74
N VAL A 99 2.04 -4.92 -22.96
CA VAL A 99 2.16 -3.54 -23.47
C VAL A 99 3.44 -3.38 -24.28
N SER A 100 4.57 -3.93 -23.80
CA SER A 100 5.84 -3.90 -24.55
C SER A 100 5.76 -4.59 -25.91
N LEU A 101 4.91 -5.61 -26.07
CA LEU A 101 4.68 -6.26 -27.36
C LEU A 101 3.75 -5.47 -28.29
N ILE A 102 2.77 -4.75 -27.74
CA ILE A 102 1.81 -3.96 -28.53
C ILE A 102 2.44 -2.63 -29.00
N THR A 103 3.32 -2.03 -28.20
CA THR A 103 3.99 -0.76 -28.50
C THR A 103 5.26 -0.93 -29.35
N LYS A 104 5.68 -2.17 -29.63
CA LYS A 104 6.66 -2.48 -30.69
C LYS A 104 5.99 -2.49 -32.06
#